data_AF-T0V7U2-F1
#
_entry.id   AF-T0V7U2-F1
#
_cell.length_a   1.000
_cell.length_b   1.000
_cell.length_c   1.000
_cell.angle_alpha   90.00
_cell.angle_beta   90.00
_cell.angle_gamma   90.00
#
_symmetry.space_group_name_H-M   'P 1'
#
loop_
_entity.id
_entity.type
_entity.pdbx_description
1 polymer ?
#
loop_
_entity_poly.entity_id
_entity_poly.type
_entity_poly.pdbx_seq_one_letter_code
_entity_poly.pdbx_strand_id
1 'polypeptide(L)'
;MNLVAHSMGNMSVLYYLLEHGSDENLPKIIKQVAIANHVAGLEGMNLPQGLTLDTQNGKPSAMNEQYQHLLALREVYPENQIDVLNIYGDIGGETDGSVLNVSSKALRYLVVERAKSYREEKIDGKGAQHSQLHENPIVDKLLIQFLWGK
;
A
#
# COMPACT_ATOMS: atom_id res chain seq x y z
N MET A 1 6.80 10.03 13.02
CA MET A 1 7.28 8.64 12.99
C MET A 1 7.22 8.10 11.57
N ASN A 2 8.04 7.09 11.28
CA ASN A 2 7.98 6.32 10.03
C ASN A 2 7.31 4.98 10.31
N LEU A 3 6.51 4.49 9.37
CA LEU A 3 5.88 3.17 9.45
C LEU A 3 6.31 2.31 8.27
N VAL A 4 6.62 1.05 8.55
CA VAL A 4 6.84 0.01 7.55
C VAL A 4 5.92 -1.14 7.92
N ALA A 5 5.07 -1.56 6.99
CA ALA A 5 4.12 -2.63 7.22
C ALA A 5 4.13 -3.64 6.09
N HIS A 6 3.97 -4.92 6.45
CA HIS A 6 3.91 -6.04 5.51
C HIS A 6 2.54 -6.70 5.55
N SER A 7 2.02 -7.08 4.38
CA SER A 7 0.75 -7.79 4.21
C SER A 7 -0.38 -7.16 5.03
N MET A 8 -0.96 -7.90 5.98
CA MET A 8 -2.09 -7.47 6.81
C MET A 8 -1.75 -6.28 7.71
N GLY A 9 -0.48 -6.08 8.07
CA GLY A 9 -0.06 -4.90 8.84
C GLY A 9 -0.41 -3.59 8.13
N ASN A 10 -0.48 -3.59 6.79
CA ASN A 10 -0.92 -2.43 6.02
C ASN A 10 -2.37 -2.07 6.32
N MET A 11 -3.23 -3.06 6.50
CA MET A 11 -4.62 -2.82 6.87
C MET A 11 -4.68 -2.15 8.24
N SER A 12 -3.91 -2.63 9.21
CA SER A 12 -3.83 -2.00 10.54
C SER A 12 -3.37 -0.54 10.47
N VAL A 13 -2.37 -0.23 9.63
CA VAL A 13 -1.91 1.15 9.42
C VAL A 13 -3.00 2.01 8.78
N LEU A 14 -3.71 1.49 7.78
CA LEU A 14 -4.76 2.24 7.09
C LEU A 14 -5.98 2.49 7.98
N TYR A 15 -6.41 1.51 8.78
CA TYR A 15 -7.47 1.71 9.77
C TYR A 15 -7.04 2.67 10.89
N TYR A 16 -5.78 2.59 11.35
CA TYR A 16 -5.24 3.58 12.28
C TYR A 16 -5.29 5.01 11.68
N LEU A 17 -4.88 5.18 10.42
CA LEU A 17 -4.92 6.48 9.75
C LEU A 17 -6.36 6.96 9.52
N LEU A 18 -7.30 6.05 9.30
CA LEU A 18 -8.71 6.36 9.16
C LEU A 18 -9.31 6.91 10.46
N GLU A 19 -8.95 6.32 11.60
CA GLU A 19 -9.49 6.70 12.91
C GLU A 19 -8.72 7.86 13.56
N HIS A 20 -7.40 7.92 13.36
CA HIS A 20 -6.49 8.76 14.14
C HIS A 20 -5.55 9.64 13.30
N GLY A 21 -5.65 9.62 11.97
CA GLY A 21 -4.72 10.36 11.09
C GLY A 21 -4.66 11.86 11.40
N SER A 22 -5.78 12.45 11.79
CA SER A 22 -5.91 13.87 12.14
C SER A 22 -5.67 14.17 13.62
N ASP A 23 -5.52 13.18 14.51
CA ASP A 23 -5.35 13.41 15.95
C ASP A 23 -4.01 14.10 16.25
N GLU A 24 -4.06 15.29 16.84
CA GLU A 24 -2.89 16.10 17.18
C GLU A 24 -2.16 15.63 18.45
N ASN A 25 -2.79 14.81 19.27
CA ASN A 25 -2.20 14.27 20.50
C ASN A 25 -1.38 13.01 20.26
N LEU A 26 -1.46 12.42 19.06
CA LEU A 26 -0.71 11.24 18.67
C LEU A 26 0.50 11.61 17.78
N PRO A 27 1.57 10.80 17.78
CA PRO A 27 2.73 11.13 16.96
C PRO A 27 2.39 11.08 15.47
N LYS A 28 2.70 12.17 14.76
CA LYS A 28 2.41 12.30 13.33
C LYS A 28 3.24 11.33 12.49
N ILE A 29 2.59 10.61 11.57
CA ILE A 29 3.27 9.79 10.57
C ILE A 29 3.80 10.73 9.47
N ILE A 30 5.03 10.53 9.04
CA ILE A 30 5.69 11.33 8.00
C ILE A 30 6.12 10.49 6.78
N LYS A 31 6.34 9.18 6.98
CA LYS A 31 6.66 8.23 5.93
C LYS A 31 5.94 6.92 6.18
N GLN A 32 5.28 6.39 5.14
CA GLN A 32 4.59 5.11 5.15
C GLN A 32 5.17 4.22 4.06
N VAL A 33 5.70 3.06 4.43
CA VAL A 33 6.07 2.01 3.48
C VAL A 33 5.09 0.86 3.59
N ALA A 34 4.44 0.54 2.47
CA ALA A 34 3.48 -0.53 2.35
C ALA A 34 4.03 -1.66 1.50
N ILE A 35 4.47 -2.75 2.13
CA ILE A 35 5.01 -3.94 1.45
C ILE A 35 3.91 -4.98 1.32
N ALA A 36 3.65 -5.45 0.09
CA ALA A 36 2.65 -6.49 -0.20
C ALA A 36 1.26 -6.20 0.38
N ASN A 37 0.83 -4.93 0.35
CA ASN A 37 -0.51 -4.57 0.81
C ASN A 37 -1.58 -5.22 -0.09
N HIS A 38 -2.76 -5.50 0.46
CA HIS A 38 -3.86 -6.14 -0.27
C HIS A 38 -5.17 -5.36 -0.12
N VAL A 39 -5.12 -4.03 -0.28
CA VAL A 39 -6.26 -3.16 0.05
C VAL A 39 -7.54 -3.52 -0.71
N ALA A 40 -7.44 -4.00 -1.96
CA ALA A 40 -8.60 -4.41 -2.75
C ALA A 40 -9.05 -5.87 -2.48
N GLY A 41 -8.41 -6.55 -1.54
CA GLY A 41 -8.69 -7.93 -1.16
C GLY A 41 -7.69 -8.94 -1.70
N LEU A 42 -7.97 -10.21 -1.40
CA LEU A 42 -7.16 -11.37 -1.76
C LEU A 42 -7.95 -12.33 -2.67
N GLU A 43 -7.27 -12.93 -3.64
CA GLU A 43 -7.88 -13.91 -4.54
C GLU A 43 -8.43 -15.10 -3.75
N GLY A 44 -9.62 -15.59 -4.13
CA GLY A 44 -10.31 -16.67 -3.42
C GLY A 44 -10.95 -16.28 -2.08
N MET A 45 -10.78 -15.02 -1.64
CA MET A 45 -11.46 -14.48 -0.45
C MET A 45 -12.42 -13.36 -0.84
N ASN A 46 -11.92 -12.14 -0.97
CA ASN A 46 -12.74 -10.93 -1.11
C ASN A 46 -12.25 -10.00 -2.23
N LEU A 47 -11.28 -10.43 -3.05
CA LEU A 47 -10.91 -9.69 -4.24
C LEU A 47 -12.04 -9.77 -5.28
N PRO A 48 -12.53 -8.63 -5.81
CA PRO A 48 -13.51 -8.65 -6.88
C PRO A 48 -12.99 -9.37 -8.14
N GLN A 49 -13.83 -10.20 -8.76
CA GLN A 49 -13.47 -10.91 -9.98
C GLN A 49 -13.23 -9.93 -11.13
N GLY A 50 -12.14 -10.12 -11.88
CA GLY A 50 -11.82 -9.29 -13.04
C GLY A 50 -11.47 -7.85 -12.68
N LEU A 51 -11.01 -7.59 -11.45
CA LEU A 51 -10.64 -6.26 -10.99
C LEU A 51 -9.64 -5.59 -11.95
N THR A 52 -9.95 -4.35 -12.31
CA THR A 52 -9.09 -3.47 -13.10
C THR A 52 -8.96 -2.13 -12.38
N LEU A 53 -7.88 -1.39 -12.65
CA LEU A 53 -7.69 -0.03 -12.12
C LEU A 53 -7.75 0.98 -13.26
N ASP A 54 -8.36 2.12 -12.98
CA ASP A 54 -8.27 3.30 -13.83
C ASP A 54 -6.80 3.74 -13.95
N THR A 55 -6.35 4.00 -15.18
CA THR A 55 -4.94 4.26 -15.48
C THR A 55 -4.47 5.64 -15.03
N GLN A 56 -5.39 6.58 -14.76
CA GLN A 56 -5.05 7.94 -14.36
C GLN A 56 -4.97 8.05 -12.84
N ASN A 57 -6.00 7.58 -12.14
CA ASN A 57 -6.15 7.80 -10.70
C ASN A 57 -6.03 6.52 -9.84
N GLY A 58 -5.95 5.34 -10.47
CA GLY A 58 -5.85 4.06 -9.76
C GLY A 58 -7.18 3.55 -9.18
N LYS A 59 -8.32 4.15 -9.54
CA LYS A 59 -9.64 3.76 -9.03
C LYS A 59 -9.97 2.33 -9.45
N PRO A 60 -10.30 1.43 -8.52
CA PRO A 60 -10.74 0.09 -8.87
C PRO A 60 -12.11 0.09 -9.54
N SER A 61 -12.30 -0.76 -10.54
CA SER A 61 -13.59 -0.96 -11.24
C SER A 61 -14.68 -1.59 -10.36
N ALA A 62 -14.28 -2.31 -9.31
CA ALA A 62 -15.17 -2.81 -8.28
C ALA A 62 -14.47 -2.76 -6.91
N MET A 63 -15.24 -2.57 -5.84
CA MET A 63 -14.71 -2.42 -4.48
C MET A 63 -15.43 -3.40 -3.55
N ASN A 64 -14.67 -4.21 -2.82
CA ASN A 64 -15.22 -5.02 -1.72
C ASN A 64 -15.56 -4.15 -0.50
N GLU A 65 -16.23 -4.72 0.49
CA GLU A 65 -16.68 -3.99 1.70
C GLU A 65 -15.53 -3.30 2.43
N GLN A 66 -14.38 -3.98 2.56
CA GLN A 66 -13.19 -3.42 3.19
C GLN A 66 -12.67 -2.18 2.45
N TYR A 67 -12.56 -2.25 1.12
CA TYR A 67 -12.09 -1.12 0.31
C TYR A 67 -13.09 0.04 0.36
N GLN A 68 -14.40 -0.25 0.37
CA GLN A 68 -15.44 0.77 0.53
C GLN A 68 -15.31 1.50 1.88
N HIS A 69 -15.03 0.77 2.96
CA HIS A 69 -14.77 1.38 4.27
C HIS A 69 -13.53 2.30 4.22
N LEU A 70 -12.46 1.88 3.56
CA LEU A 70 -11.23 2.66 3.43
C LEU A 70 -11.36 3.90 2.54
N LEU A 71 -12.44 4.07 1.75
CA LEU A 71 -12.62 5.26 0.90
C LEU A 71 -12.59 6.57 1.68
N ALA A 72 -12.99 6.56 2.95
CA ALA A 72 -12.95 7.74 3.81
C ALA A 72 -11.52 8.28 4.04
N LEU A 73 -10.46 7.47 3.80
CA LEU A 73 -9.08 7.96 3.78
C LEU A 73 -8.88 9.08 2.75
N ARG A 74 -9.65 9.08 1.64
CA ARG A 74 -9.57 10.15 0.65
C ARG A 74 -9.95 11.52 1.21
N GLU A 75 -10.60 11.57 2.37
CA GLU A 75 -10.97 12.80 3.07
C GLU A 75 -10.12 13.03 4.33
N VAL A 76 -9.80 11.97 5.09
CA VAL A 76 -9.17 12.10 6.41
C VAL A 76 -7.67 11.86 6.45
N TYR A 77 -7.08 11.31 5.37
CA TYR A 77 -5.65 11.06 5.31
C TYR A 77 -4.86 12.38 5.51
N PRO A 78 -3.77 12.42 6.29
CA PRO A 78 -3.06 13.66 6.57
C PRO A 78 -2.58 14.40 5.31
N GLU A 79 -3.07 15.62 5.12
CA GLU A 79 -2.85 16.40 3.89
C GLU A 79 -1.41 16.87 3.78
N ASN A 80 -0.80 16.58 2.63
CA ASN A 80 0.56 16.99 2.28
C ASN A 80 1.61 16.66 3.37
N GLN A 81 1.36 15.62 4.18
CA GLN A 81 2.19 15.27 5.33
C GLN A 81 3.01 13.99 5.10
N ILE A 82 2.38 12.93 4.58
CA ILE A 82 2.99 11.60 4.51
C ILE A 82 3.56 11.34 3.12
N ASP A 83 4.85 10.98 3.06
CA ASP A 83 5.42 10.33 1.88
C ASP A 83 5.05 8.85 1.89
N VAL A 84 4.53 8.33 0.78
CA VAL A 84 4.10 6.92 0.64
C VAL A 84 4.99 6.18 -0.35
N LEU A 85 5.51 5.03 0.07
CA LEU A 85 6.17 4.05 -0.78
C LEU A 85 5.38 2.75 -0.76
N ASN A 86 4.86 2.34 -1.91
CA ASN A 86 4.11 1.11 -2.09
C ASN A 86 4.97 0.08 -2.84
N ILE A 87 5.37 -0.99 -2.16
CA ILE A 87 6.22 -2.05 -2.69
C ILE A 87 5.39 -3.32 -2.88
N TYR A 88 5.42 -3.91 -4.07
CA TYR A 88 4.75 -5.17 -4.36
C TYR A 88 5.63 -6.06 -5.24
N GLY A 89 5.48 -7.37 -5.06
CA GLY A 89 6.29 -8.36 -5.74
C GLY A 89 5.60 -8.99 -6.94
N ASP A 90 6.39 -9.37 -7.94
CA ASP A 90 5.95 -10.11 -9.11
C ASP A 90 6.92 -11.28 -9.35
N ILE A 91 6.50 -12.49 -8.93
CA ILE A 91 7.22 -13.74 -9.22
C ILE A 91 6.90 -14.26 -10.63
N GLY A 92 6.14 -13.49 -11.41
CA GLY A 92 5.49 -13.88 -12.66
C GLY A 92 3.98 -13.91 -12.48
N GLY A 93 3.25 -13.36 -13.46
CA GLY A 93 1.79 -13.38 -13.46
C GLY A 93 1.14 -12.26 -12.63
N GLU A 94 1.85 -11.16 -12.37
CA GLU A 94 1.32 -9.99 -11.66
C GLU A 94 0.92 -10.31 -10.21
N THR A 95 1.73 -11.12 -9.53
CA THR A 95 1.48 -11.60 -8.17
C THR A 95 2.78 -11.88 -7.42
N ASP A 96 2.77 -11.68 -6.11
CA ASP A 96 3.85 -12.13 -5.22
C ASP A 96 3.67 -13.60 -4.77
N GLY A 97 2.66 -14.28 -5.31
CA GLY A 97 2.25 -15.63 -4.94
C GLY A 97 1.16 -15.68 -3.85
N SER A 98 0.79 -14.55 -3.25
CA SER A 98 -0.30 -14.44 -2.28
C SER A 98 -1.24 -13.26 -2.56
N VAL A 99 -0.69 -12.16 -3.07
CA VAL A 99 -1.40 -10.91 -3.37
C VAL A 99 -1.21 -10.57 -4.85
N LEU A 100 -2.33 -10.41 -5.56
CA LEU A 100 -2.29 -9.88 -6.91
C LEU A 100 -1.88 -8.40 -6.89
N ASN A 101 -1.00 -8.00 -7.82
CA ASN A 101 -0.47 -6.64 -7.90
C ASN A 101 -1.57 -5.60 -8.09
N VAL A 102 -2.67 -5.95 -8.76
CA VAL A 102 -3.85 -5.09 -8.91
C VAL A 102 -4.44 -4.69 -7.55
N SER A 103 -4.37 -5.58 -6.54
CA SER A 103 -4.84 -5.28 -5.18
C SER A 103 -3.91 -4.32 -4.47
N SER A 104 -2.59 -4.54 -4.59
CA SER A 104 -1.59 -3.66 -3.98
C SER A 104 -1.58 -2.25 -4.60
N LYS A 105 -1.75 -2.15 -5.92
CA LYS A 105 -1.76 -0.87 -6.66
C LYS A 105 -3.03 -0.04 -6.39
N ALA A 106 -4.13 -0.68 -5.98
CA ALA A 106 -5.35 0.02 -5.62
C ALA A 106 -5.17 0.95 -4.41
N LEU A 107 -4.07 0.86 -3.65
CA LEU A 107 -3.74 1.81 -2.58
C LEU A 107 -3.65 3.25 -3.11
N ARG A 108 -3.17 3.45 -4.34
CA ARG A 108 -3.01 4.78 -4.96
C ARG A 108 -4.28 5.61 -4.83
N TYR A 109 -5.42 5.04 -5.20
CA TYR A 109 -6.68 5.77 -5.21
C TYR A 109 -7.16 6.17 -3.82
N LEU A 110 -6.74 5.47 -2.76
CA LEU A 110 -7.13 5.80 -1.39
C LEU A 110 -6.37 7.01 -0.84
N VAL A 111 -5.12 7.25 -1.26
CA VAL A 111 -4.23 8.18 -0.57
C VAL A 111 -3.62 9.28 -1.44
N VAL A 112 -3.53 9.09 -2.76
CA VAL A 112 -2.70 9.95 -3.64
C VAL A 112 -3.11 11.42 -3.67
N GLU A 113 -4.40 11.73 -3.46
CA GLU A 113 -4.90 13.11 -3.49
C GLU A 113 -4.48 13.91 -2.25
N ARG A 114 -4.20 13.24 -1.13
CA ARG A 114 -3.82 13.89 0.14
C ARG A 114 -2.38 13.64 0.54
N ALA A 115 -1.76 12.55 0.08
CA ALA A 115 -0.37 12.24 0.37
C ALA A 115 0.58 13.35 -0.12
N LYS A 116 1.68 13.55 0.62
CA LYS A 116 2.74 14.48 0.21
C LYS A 116 3.46 14.00 -1.05
N SER A 117 3.70 12.70 -1.12
CA SER A 117 4.24 12.02 -2.29
C SER A 117 3.77 10.57 -2.31
N TYR A 118 3.70 9.97 -3.50
CA TYR A 118 3.32 8.58 -3.68
C TYR A 118 4.18 7.93 -4.76
N ARG A 119 4.89 6.86 -4.39
CA ARG A 119 5.77 6.08 -5.26
C ARG A 119 5.41 4.60 -5.20
N GLU A 120 5.41 3.94 -6.35
CA GLU A 120 5.25 2.49 -6.47
C GLU A 120 6.57 1.86 -6.90
N GLU A 121 6.89 0.71 -6.31
CA GLU A 121 8.06 -0.09 -6.66
C GLU A 121 7.64 -1.55 -6.84
N LYS A 122 7.78 -2.04 -8.07
CA LYS A 122 7.61 -3.46 -8.36
C LYS A 122 8.94 -4.17 -8.19
N ILE A 123 8.95 -5.26 -7.44
CA ILE A 123 10.09 -6.16 -7.32
C ILE A 123 9.82 -7.36 -8.20
N ASP A 124 10.71 -7.68 -9.14
CA ASP A 124 10.54 -8.80 -10.07
C ASP A 124 11.41 -10.01 -9.68
N GLY A 125 10.96 -11.20 -10.09
CA GLY A 125 11.73 -12.44 -10.02
C GLY A 125 11.52 -13.22 -8.72
N LYS A 126 12.28 -14.31 -8.52
CA LYS A 126 12.01 -15.25 -7.41
C LYS A 126 12.02 -14.60 -6.03
N GLY A 127 12.90 -13.62 -5.79
CA GLY A 127 12.98 -12.87 -4.53
C GLY A 127 11.81 -11.91 -4.29
N ALA A 128 10.86 -11.81 -5.21
CA ALA A 128 9.65 -11.03 -5.08
C ALA A 128 8.49 -11.81 -4.44
N GLN A 129 8.72 -13.04 -4.00
CA GLN A 129 7.69 -13.83 -3.31
C GLN A 129 7.24 -13.10 -2.04
N HIS A 130 5.95 -13.24 -1.70
CA HIS A 130 5.26 -12.53 -0.63
C HIS A 130 6.05 -12.36 0.68
N SER A 131 6.61 -13.44 1.24
CA SER A 131 7.42 -13.41 2.46
C SER A 131 8.87 -13.02 2.18
N GLN A 132 9.38 -13.29 0.98
CA GLN A 132 10.74 -12.90 0.61
C GLN A 132 10.89 -11.39 0.40
N LEU A 133 9.80 -10.66 0.15
CA LEU A 133 9.85 -9.19 0.01
C LEU A 133 10.46 -8.48 1.23
N HIS A 134 10.25 -8.98 2.45
CA HIS A 134 10.85 -8.40 3.65
C HIS A 134 12.22 -9.01 4.02
N GLU A 135 12.73 -9.93 3.21
CA GLU A 135 14.08 -10.51 3.29
C GLU A 135 14.92 -10.16 2.05
N ASN A 136 14.44 -9.23 1.22
CA ASN A 136 15.02 -8.92 -0.08
C ASN A 136 15.98 -7.73 0.01
N PRO A 137 17.27 -7.88 -0.33
CA PRO A 137 18.25 -6.79 -0.27
C PRO A 137 17.90 -5.56 -1.15
N ILE A 138 17.13 -5.76 -2.23
CA ILE A 138 16.63 -4.66 -3.06
C ILE A 138 15.60 -3.85 -2.27
N VAL A 139 14.68 -4.53 -1.57
CA VAL A 139 13.69 -3.88 -0.71
C VAL A 139 14.39 -3.15 0.44
N ASP A 140 15.37 -3.77 1.09
CA ASP A 140 16.16 -3.13 2.14
C ASP A 140 16.80 -1.83 1.67
N LYS A 141 17.41 -1.84 0.47
CA LYS A 141 18.00 -0.64 -0.13
C LYS A 141 16.95 0.44 -0.40
N LEU A 142 15.79 0.07 -0.93
CA LEU A 142 14.67 1.00 -1.15
C LEU A 142 14.19 1.61 0.16
N LEU A 143 14.05 0.80 1.22
CA LEU A 143 13.66 1.25 2.55
C LEU A 143 14.69 2.25 3.10
N ILE A 144 15.98 1.92 3.03
CA ILE A 144 17.04 2.78 3.55
C ILE A 144 17.03 4.15 2.85
N GLN A 145 16.95 4.13 1.52
CA GLN A 145 16.92 5.33 0.71
C GLN A 145 15.67 6.16 1.00
N PHE A 146 14.49 5.54 1.10
CA PHE A 146 13.24 6.25 1.29
C PHE A 146 13.09 6.83 2.71
N LEU A 147 13.49 6.07 3.73
CA LEU A 147 13.34 6.43 5.13
C LEU A 147 14.41 7.41 5.61
N TRP A 148 15.65 7.26 5.14
CA TRP A 148 16.80 8.00 5.66
C TRP A 148 17.62 8.74 4.60
N GLY A 149 17.31 8.62 3.31
CA GLY A 149 18.03 9.32 2.24
C GLY A 149 19.48 8.87 2.07
N LYS A 150 19.80 7.63 2.45
CA LYS A 150 21.14 7.04 2.38
C LYS A 150 21.29 6.08 1.21
#